data_AF-A0A151Y4T0-F1
#
_entry.id   AF-A0A151Y4T0-F1
#
_cell.length_a   1.000
_cell.length_b   1.000
_cell.length_c   1.000
_cell.angle_alpha   90.00
_cell.angle_beta   90.00
_cell.angle_gamma   90.00
#
_symmetry.space_group_name_H-M   'P 1'
#
loop_
_entity.id
_entity.type
_entity.pdbx_description
1 polymer ?
#
loop_
_entity_poly.entity_id
_entity_poly.type
_entity_poly.pdbx_seq_one_letter_code
_entity_poly.pdbx_strand_id
1 'polypeptide(L)'
;MLNFLYSEHCTREVKLIASVVTCAVIYYCSSIEKLSTALTLLCLMLGASLHILRILSLKIPADQPYAQGFKYLLLMLPPLGLVWIISNLPLTHWLYSAVQALGFMIIGLLLPLIYQNRAKRFE
;
A
#
# COMPACT_ATOMS: atom_id res chain seq x y z
N MET A 1 9.91 -0.84 8.66
CA MET A 1 8.88 -1.71 8.05
C MET A 1 9.05 -1.89 6.54
N LEU A 2 9.09 -0.81 5.73
CA LEU A 2 9.20 -0.90 4.26
C LEU A 2 10.44 -1.69 3.76
N ASN A 3 11.57 -1.62 4.48
CA ASN A 3 12.79 -2.36 4.14
C ASN A 3 12.66 -3.87 4.37
N PHE A 4 11.80 -4.30 5.28
CA PHE A 4 11.54 -5.72 5.53
C PHE A 4 10.71 -6.35 4.42
N LEU A 5 9.69 -5.63 3.90
CA LEU A 5 8.91 -6.09 2.74
C LEU A 5 9.74 -6.22 1.45
N TYR A 6 10.80 -5.40 1.33
CA TYR A 6 11.74 -5.43 0.21
C TYR A 6 12.97 -6.29 0.46
N SER A 7 13.10 -6.88 1.65
CA SER A 7 14.21 -7.75 2.00
C SER A 7 14.11 -9.08 1.24
N GLU A 8 15.26 -9.68 0.93
CA GLU A 8 15.36 -11.01 0.32
C GLU A 8 14.70 -12.12 1.15
N HIS A 9 14.58 -11.92 2.47
CA HIS A 9 13.87 -12.85 3.36
C HIS A 9 12.36 -12.87 3.15
N CYS A 10 11.78 -11.85 2.50
CA CYS A 10 10.37 -11.83 2.14
C CYS A 10 10.18 -12.46 0.75
N THR A 11 10.07 -13.79 0.73
CA THR A 11 9.90 -14.55 -0.52
C THR A 11 8.59 -14.19 -1.22
N ARG A 12 8.53 -14.46 -2.53
CA ARG A 12 7.35 -14.17 -3.36
C ARG A 12 6.08 -14.82 -2.82
N GLU A 13 6.21 -16.01 -2.24
CA GLU A 13 5.10 -16.77 -1.68
C GLU A 13 4.50 -16.06 -0.46
N VAL A 14 5.34 -15.53 0.43
CA VAL A 14 4.89 -14.76 1.61
C VAL A 14 4.10 -13.52 1.19
N LYS A 15 4.57 -12.79 0.16
CA LYS A 15 3.86 -11.63 -0.39
C LYS A 15 2.50 -12.01 -0.99
N LEU A 16 2.44 -13.15 -1.66
CA LEU A 16 1.22 -13.64 -2.30
C LEU A 16 0.21 -14.14 -1.27
N ILE A 17 0.64 -14.93 -0.27
CA ILE A 17 -0.17 -15.34 0.87
C ILE A 17 -0.72 -14.11 1.60
N ALA A 18 0.12 -13.12 1.88
CA ALA A 18 -0.31 -11.87 2.51
C ALA A 18 -1.39 -11.16 1.68
N SER A 19 -1.26 -11.11 0.35
CA SER A 19 -2.29 -10.50 -0.52
C SER A 19 -3.62 -11.27 -0.49
N VAL A 20 -3.57 -12.61 -0.50
CA VAL A 20 -4.78 -13.45 -0.47
C VAL A 20 -5.50 -13.33 0.87
N VAL A 21 -4.75 -13.38 1.98
CA VAL A 21 -5.30 -13.17 3.33
C VAL A 21 -5.93 -11.78 3.44
N THR A 22 -5.25 -10.75 2.93
CA THR A 22 -5.78 -9.38 2.94
C THR A 22 -7.07 -9.28 2.14
N CYS A 23 -7.15 -9.90 0.95
CA CYS A 23 -8.39 -9.97 0.16
C CYS A 23 -9.52 -10.69 0.91
N ALA A 24 -9.22 -11.80 1.59
CA ALA A 24 -10.23 -12.54 2.36
C ALA A 24 -10.81 -11.70 3.51
N VAL A 25 -9.95 -10.97 4.23
CA VAL A 25 -10.37 -10.04 5.30
C VAL A 25 -11.25 -8.91 4.74
N ILE A 26 -10.84 -8.29 3.63
CA ILE A 26 -11.63 -7.23 2.98
C ILE A 26 -12.99 -7.78 2.53
N TYR A 27 -13.03 -8.97 1.94
CA TYR A 27 -14.25 -9.61 1.49
C TYR A 27 -15.22 -9.85 2.65
N TYR A 28 -14.72 -10.37 3.77
CA TYR A 28 -15.50 -10.56 4.98
C TYR A 28 -16.09 -9.24 5.49
N CYS A 29 -15.26 -8.18 5.61
CA CYS A 29 -15.75 -6.86 6.01
C CYS A 29 -16.76 -6.29 5.00
N SER A 30 -16.60 -6.57 3.70
CA SER A 30 -17.47 -6.06 2.62
C SER A 30 -18.86 -6.69 2.65
N SER A 31 -18.98 -7.87 3.26
CA SER A 31 -20.27 -8.49 3.54
C SER A 31 -21.07 -7.76 4.63
N ILE A 32 -20.41 -6.96 5.48
CA ILE A 32 -21.05 -6.20 6.57
C ILE A 32 -21.35 -4.79 6.09
N GLU A 33 -20.31 -4.07 5.66
CA GLU A 33 -20.41 -2.72 5.11
C GLU A 33 -19.46 -2.57 3.93
N LYS A 34 -19.98 -2.02 2.83
CA LYS A 34 -19.19 -1.75 1.64
C LYS A 34 -18.59 -0.36 1.74
N LEU A 35 -17.26 -0.30 1.77
CA LEU A 35 -16.55 0.96 1.56
C LEU A 35 -16.97 1.57 0.21
N SER A 36 -17.14 2.90 0.18
CA SER A 36 -17.40 3.62 -1.06
C SER A 36 -16.35 3.27 -2.12
N THR A 37 -16.79 3.06 -3.36
CA THR A 37 -15.91 2.77 -4.49
C THR A 37 -14.84 3.85 -4.68
N ALA A 38 -15.19 5.11 -4.43
CA ALA A 38 -14.26 6.24 -4.52
C ALA A 38 -13.16 6.14 -3.46
N LEU A 39 -13.52 5.89 -2.19
CA LEU A 39 -12.56 5.72 -1.10
C LEU A 39 -11.67 4.49 -1.32
N THR A 40 -12.24 3.40 -1.83
CA THR A 40 -11.51 2.18 -2.18
C THR A 40 -10.42 2.46 -3.22
N LEU A 41 -10.78 3.19 -4.28
CA LEU A 41 -9.85 3.56 -5.34
C LEU A 41 -8.72 4.46 -4.80
N LEU A 42 -9.06 5.42 -3.92
CA LEU A 42 -8.09 6.31 -3.28
C LEU A 42 -7.11 5.54 -2.39
N CYS A 43 -7.59 4.59 -1.59
CA CYS A 43 -6.73 3.72 -0.76
C CYS A 43 -5.76 2.92 -1.62
N LEU A 44 -6.26 2.32 -2.70
CA LEU A 44 -5.44 1.53 -3.62
C LEU A 44 -4.37 2.40 -4.29
N MET A 45 -4.74 3.58 -4.77
CA MET A 45 -3.83 4.54 -5.40
C MET A 45 -2.78 5.07 -4.43
N LEU A 46 -3.15 5.33 -3.17
CA LEU A 46 -2.20 5.70 -2.12
C LEU A 46 -1.17 4.59 -1.90
N GLY A 47 -1.62 3.34 -1.74
CA GLY A 47 -0.73 2.18 -1.59
C GLY A 47 0.22 2.00 -2.77
N ALA A 48 -0.28 2.13 -4.00
CA ALA A 48 0.52 2.02 -5.22
C ALA A 48 1.48 3.21 -5.39
N SER A 49 1.07 4.42 -5.02
CA SER A 49 1.91 5.61 -5.12
C SER A 49 3.16 5.51 -4.23
N LEU A 50 3.08 4.83 -3.09
CA LEU A 50 4.24 4.56 -2.22
C LEU A 50 5.30 3.72 -2.93
N HIS A 51 4.88 2.76 -3.75
CA HIS A 51 5.79 1.95 -4.56
C HIS A 51 6.50 2.80 -5.62
N ILE A 52 5.75 3.63 -6.35
CA ILE A 52 6.30 4.54 -7.36
C ILE A 52 7.27 5.53 -6.71
N LEU A 53 6.88 6.11 -5.59
CA LEU A 53 7.69 7.07 -4.85
C LEU A 53 8.98 6.43 -4.34
N ARG A 54 8.92 5.16 -3.92
CA ARG A 54 10.11 4.39 -3.54
C ARG A 54 11.05 4.16 -4.73
N ILE A 55 10.53 3.74 -5.88
CA ILE A 55 11.35 3.57 -7.10
C ILE A 55 12.03 4.88 -7.47
N LEU A 56 11.28 6.00 -7.42
CA LEU A 56 11.82 7.31 -7.72
C LEU A 56 12.90 7.72 -6.71
N SER A 57 12.68 7.46 -5.41
CA SER A 57 13.67 7.73 -4.36
C SER A 57 14.97 6.93 -4.52
N LEU A 58 14.91 5.72 -5.08
CA LEU A 58 16.09 4.89 -5.37
C LEU A 58 16.86 5.38 -6.60
N LYS A 59 16.22 6.14 -7.50
CA LYS A 59 16.84 6.67 -8.71
C LYS A 59 17.52 8.03 -8.49
N ILE A 60 17.23 8.70 -7.37
CA ILE A 60 17.81 10.01 -7.04
C ILE A 60 19.18 9.81 -6.38
N PRO A 61 20.26 10.45 -6.89
CA PRO A 61 21.58 10.45 -6.26
C PRO A 61 21.52 11.03 -4.84
N ALA A 62 22.23 10.41 -3.88
CA ALA A 62 22.20 10.80 -2.46
C ALA A 62 22.76 12.21 -2.18
N ASP A 63 23.50 12.74 -3.14
CA ASP A 63 24.20 14.00 -3.21
C ASP A 63 23.30 15.17 -3.66
N GLN A 64 22.05 14.88 -4.07
CA GLN A 64 21.06 15.91 -4.38
C GLN A 64 20.29 16.36 -3.11
N PRO A 65 20.09 17.67 -2.89
CA PRO A 65 19.35 18.18 -1.73
C PRO A 65 17.88 17.69 -1.69
N TYR A 66 17.33 17.29 -2.84
CA TYR A 66 15.98 16.72 -2.95
C TYR A 66 15.85 15.29 -2.39
N ALA A 67 16.96 14.54 -2.24
CA ALA A 67 16.93 13.15 -1.76
C ALA A 67 16.36 13.04 -0.34
N GLN A 68 16.65 14.03 0.51
CA GLN A 68 16.15 14.07 1.88
C GLN A 68 14.67 14.41 1.95
N GLY A 69 14.18 15.31 1.09
CA GLY A 69 12.75 15.60 0.94
C GLY A 69 11.94 14.38 0.51
N PHE A 70 12.45 13.59 -0.45
CA PHE A 70 11.80 12.35 -0.88
C PHE A 70 11.73 11.29 0.22
N LYS A 71 12.76 11.16 1.05
CA LYS A 71 12.74 10.27 2.23
C LYS A 71 11.64 10.67 3.22
N TYR A 72 11.52 11.95 3.54
CA TYR A 72 10.45 12.43 4.42
C TYR A 72 9.07 12.25 3.79
N LEU A 73 8.93 12.51 2.50
CA LEU A 73 7.67 12.29 1.79
C LEU A 73 7.25 10.82 1.83
N LEU A 74 8.19 9.88 1.58
CA LEU A 74 7.91 8.45 1.65
C LEU A 74 7.54 7.98 3.07
N LEU A 75 8.05 8.64 4.10
CA LEU A 75 7.75 8.34 5.49
C LEU A 75 6.42 8.95 5.97
N MET A 76 6.12 10.19 5.56
CA MET A 76 4.95 10.95 6.01
C MET A 76 3.69 10.72 5.18
N LEU A 77 3.83 10.44 3.88
CA LEU A 77 2.69 10.20 2.99
C LEU A 77 1.78 9.05 3.45
N PRO A 78 2.28 7.86 3.85
CA PRO A 78 1.42 6.79 4.32
C PRO A 78 0.58 7.14 5.54
N PRO A 79 1.14 7.64 6.68
CA PRO A 79 0.33 7.98 7.84
C PRO A 79 -0.61 9.16 7.60
N LEU A 80 -0.19 10.18 6.84
CA LEU A 80 -1.07 11.31 6.49
C LEU A 80 -2.25 10.87 5.63
N GLY A 81 -2.02 10.03 4.62
CA GLY A 81 -3.08 9.48 3.78
C GLY A 81 -4.06 8.64 4.59
N LEU A 82 -3.56 7.86 5.56
CA LEU A 82 -4.36 7.03 6.45
C LEU A 82 -5.26 7.86 7.37
N VAL A 83 -4.71 8.90 8.00
CA VAL A 83 -5.48 9.84 8.85
C VAL A 83 -6.54 10.55 8.02
N TRP A 84 -6.20 11.00 6.81
CA TRP A 84 -7.16 11.67 5.94
C TRP A 84 -8.30 10.74 5.52
N ILE A 85 -8.00 9.48 5.18
CA ILE A 85 -9.03 8.48 4.86
C ILE A 85 -9.93 8.22 6.07
N ILE A 86 -9.36 7.95 7.25
CA ILE A 86 -10.13 7.67 8.48
C ILE A 86 -11.04 8.86 8.83
N SER A 87 -10.59 10.10 8.66
CA SER A 87 -11.40 11.28 8.93
C SER A 87 -12.59 11.44 7.96
N ASN A 88 -12.54 10.81 6.79
CA ASN A 88 -13.61 10.83 5.79
C ASN A 88 -14.48 9.55 5.83
N LEU A 89 -14.27 8.65 6.79
CA LEU A 89 -15.07 7.44 6.91
C LEU A 89 -16.44 7.72 7.55
N PRO A 90 -17.51 7.04 7.10
CA PRO A 90 -18.81 7.09 7.77
C PRO A 90 -18.71 6.52 9.20
N LEU A 91 -19.39 7.18 10.16
CA LEU A 91 -19.35 6.82 11.59
C LEU A 91 -20.11 5.52 11.91
N THR A 92 -21.07 5.14 11.06
CA THR A 92 -21.69 3.82 11.07
C THR A 92 -20.61 2.80 10.72
N HIS A 93 -20.17 2.03 11.71
CA HIS A 93 -19.18 0.94 11.54
C HIS A 93 -17.75 1.35 11.11
N TRP A 94 -17.25 2.46 11.67
CA TRP A 94 -15.90 3.00 11.43
C TRP A 94 -14.76 1.96 11.44
N LEU A 95 -14.83 0.96 12.34
CA LEU A 95 -13.83 -0.10 12.48
C LEU A 95 -13.72 -1.00 11.24
N TYR A 96 -14.85 -1.41 10.67
CA TYR A 96 -14.88 -2.30 9.50
C TYR A 96 -14.39 -1.57 8.26
N SER A 97 -14.84 -0.32 8.08
CA SER A 97 -14.39 0.56 7.00
C SER A 97 -12.89 0.88 7.13
N ALA A 98 -12.36 1.05 8.35
CA ALA A 98 -10.94 1.31 8.58
C ALA A 98 -10.07 0.08 8.24
N VAL A 99 -10.51 -1.12 8.62
CA VAL A 99 -9.83 -2.38 8.27
C VAL A 99 -9.82 -2.58 6.74
N GLN A 100 -10.92 -2.28 6.05
CA GLN A 100 -10.97 -2.33 4.59
C GLN A 100 -10.01 -1.33 3.95
N ALA A 101 -10.00 -0.06 4.40
CA ALA A 101 -9.10 0.96 3.90
C ALA A 101 -7.62 0.56 4.06
N LEU A 102 -7.25 0.03 5.24
CA LEU A 102 -5.93 -0.53 5.50
C LEU A 102 -5.60 -1.69 4.55
N GLY A 103 -6.54 -2.61 4.37
CA GLY A 103 -6.38 -3.75 3.47
C GLY A 103 -6.14 -3.31 2.02
N PHE A 104 -6.91 -2.34 1.52
CA PHE A 104 -6.73 -1.82 0.16
C PHE A 104 -5.38 -1.10 -0.03
N MET A 105 -4.89 -0.36 0.97
CA MET A 105 -3.55 0.23 0.91
C MET A 105 -2.47 -0.86 0.87
N ILE A 106 -2.61 -1.93 1.67
CA ILE A 106 -1.69 -3.06 1.68
C ILE A 106 -1.67 -3.77 0.33
N ILE A 107 -2.83 -4.01 -0.28
CA ILE A 107 -2.94 -4.59 -1.63
C ILE A 107 -2.29 -3.67 -2.67
N GLY A 108 -2.58 -2.36 -2.61
CA GLY A 108 -1.98 -1.37 -3.51
C GLY A 108 -0.44 -1.37 -3.44
N LEU A 109 0.13 -1.67 -2.28
CA LEU A 109 1.58 -1.79 -2.10
C LEU A 109 2.13 -3.17 -2.52
N LEU A 110 1.42 -4.25 -2.22
CA LEU A 110 1.84 -5.63 -2.52
C LEU A 110 1.76 -5.95 -4.02
N LEU A 111 0.78 -5.43 -4.73
CA LEU A 111 0.54 -5.75 -6.13
C LEU A 111 1.73 -5.37 -7.03
N PRO A 112 2.26 -4.13 -6.99
CA PRO A 112 3.48 -3.76 -7.73
C PRO A 112 4.72 -4.52 -7.25
N LEU A 113 4.80 -4.86 -5.96
CA LEU A 113 5.92 -5.58 -5.38
C LEU A 113 6.02 -7.03 -5.88
N ILE A 114 4.87 -7.69 -6.05
CA ILE A 114 4.78 -9.03 -6.65
C ILE A 114 5.13 -8.94 -8.15
N TYR A 115 4.70 -7.86 -8.82
CA TYR A 115 4.96 -7.66 -10.25
C TYR A 115 6.44 -7.38 -10.56
N GLN A 116 7.10 -6.51 -9.79
CA GLN A 116 8.54 -6.24 -9.94
C GLN A 116 9.39 -7.51 -9.75
N ASN A 117 9.01 -8.40 -8.82
CA ASN A 117 9.71 -9.66 -8.58
C ASN A 117 9.37 -10.77 -9.59
N ARG A 118 8.51 -10.52 -10.60
CA ARG A 118 8.46 -11.40 -11.76
C ARG A 118 9.68 -11.10 -12.64
N ALA A 119 10.57 -12.06 -12.76
CA ALA A 119 11.50 -12.10 -13.88
C ALA A 119 10.72 -11.90 -15.18
N LYS A 120 11.19 -11.00 -16.06
CA LYS A 120 10.69 -10.90 -17.44
C LYS A 120 10.79 -12.31 -18.04
N ARG A 121 9.64 -12.93 -18.28
CA ARG A 121 9.56 -14.28 -18.86
C ARG A 121 9.76 -14.29 -20.38
N PHE A 122 10.02 -13.12 -20.96
CA PHE A 122 10.20 -12.89 -22.38
C PHE A 122 11.42 -11.98 -22.58
N GLU A 123 12.57 -12.62 -22.73
CA GLU A 123 13.69 -12.15 -23.57
C GLU A 123 13.90 -13.22 -24.65
#